data_AF-S9W2C2-F1
#
_entry.id   AF-S9W2C2-F1
#
_cell.length_a   1.000
_cell.length_b   1.000
_cell.length_c   1.000
_cell.angle_alpha   90.00
_cell.angle_beta   90.00
_cell.angle_gamma   90.00
#
_symmetry.space_group_name_H-M   'P 1'
#
loop_
_entity.id
_entity.type
_entity.pdbx_description
1 polymer ?
#
loop_
_entity_poly.entity_id
_entity_poly.type
_entity_poly.pdbx_seq_one_letter_code
_entity_poly.pdbx_strand_id
1 'polypeptide(L)'
;MDHATWQLMVASLLSSLPAGSSLLASAHTVSGDPLEKNLREQHYTSLHSFLKDWHAICYQGIHAHNPSESIYWEIDHTYFFLKQSLLTEASRKGELLTEDASISDASSPSVLPENSLYPQFKSHALMMLGPTGPLFTSPAHLSRLDSRLPDGGIVAKPVAVMASPAYGAANDVSLSKVSAPSSSAKASNPVINVHPSSLQYPTQKPLFVDSFSSFSPIRNTSASVISDDTFKTVSTYYQSERYQKLLDSPSIDVDFIEDNLDVVEEDVLSDVPLRHDMLHVYTLLQRLQNLQNTRISSPASSDAPSLEERSTASEVGLLLSKLILTYNLSPSDLSIPDIRSPFTKFGPQIQGSLPPTAQPFETTAQVQNRTGQMAAGGLMNGTYGQYPSDAPLQSYRRSKSRR
;
A
#
# COMPACT_ATOMS: atom_id res chain seq x y z
N MET A 1 -31.40 -29.15 -9.13
CA MET A 1 -31.21 -30.35 -8.29
C MET A 1 -29.74 -30.40 -7.86
N ASP A 2 -29.32 -29.53 -6.94
CA ASP A 2 -27.93 -29.48 -6.42
C ASP A 2 -27.86 -29.38 -4.88
N HIS A 3 -29.01 -29.52 -4.19
CA HIS A 3 -29.10 -29.28 -2.73
C HIS A 3 -28.49 -30.40 -1.87
N ALA A 4 -28.07 -31.53 -2.46
CA ALA A 4 -27.66 -32.73 -1.73
C ALA A 4 -26.13 -32.90 -1.54
N THR A 5 -25.29 -32.21 -2.34
CA THR A 5 -23.84 -32.46 -2.35
C THR A 5 -23.09 -31.77 -1.23
N TRP A 6 -23.58 -30.62 -0.75
CA TRP A 6 -22.89 -29.85 0.29
C TRP A 6 -22.91 -30.54 1.66
N GLN A 7 -23.96 -31.29 2.00
CA GLN A 7 -24.07 -31.95 3.32
C GLN A 7 -22.97 -33.01 3.52
N LEU A 8 -22.70 -33.81 2.49
CA LEU A 8 -21.62 -34.79 2.51
C LEU A 8 -20.23 -34.13 2.53
N MET A 9 -20.07 -32.99 1.85
CA MET A 9 -18.83 -32.20 1.92
C MET A 9 -18.62 -31.62 3.31
N VAL A 10 -19.67 -31.14 3.97
CA VAL A 10 -19.61 -30.65 5.36
C VAL A 10 -19.24 -31.78 6.32
N ALA A 11 -19.85 -32.97 6.19
CA ALA A 11 -19.50 -34.11 7.02
C ALA A 11 -18.03 -34.53 6.85
N SER A 12 -17.54 -34.55 5.60
CA SER A 12 -16.13 -34.85 5.28
C SER A 12 -15.17 -33.78 5.80
N LEU A 13 -15.55 -32.50 5.69
CA LEU A 13 -14.76 -31.39 6.21
C LEU A 13 -14.67 -31.48 7.74
N LEU A 14 -15.79 -31.69 8.43
CA LEU A 14 -15.82 -31.80 9.88
C LEU A 14 -15.00 -33.00 10.36
N SER A 15 -15.06 -34.16 9.71
CA SER A 15 -14.27 -35.32 10.13
C SER A 15 -12.76 -35.11 10.01
N SER A 16 -12.31 -34.15 9.17
CA SER A 16 -10.91 -33.76 9.03
C SER A 16 -10.41 -32.75 10.09
N LEU A 17 -11.31 -32.16 10.88
CA LEU A 17 -10.99 -31.13 11.86
C LEU A 17 -10.80 -31.72 13.27
N PRO A 18 -9.90 -31.16 14.10
CA PRO A 18 -9.60 -31.67 15.44
C PRO A 18 -10.82 -31.88 16.36
N ALA A 19 -11.71 -30.87 16.44
CA ALA A 19 -12.95 -30.95 17.22
C ALA A 19 -14.11 -31.63 16.49
N GLY A 20 -13.95 -31.94 15.20
CA GLY A 20 -15.08 -32.25 14.34
C GLY A 20 -15.72 -33.61 14.60
N SER A 21 -14.96 -34.61 15.06
CA SER A 21 -15.53 -35.91 15.48
C SER A 21 -16.49 -35.78 16.67
N SER A 22 -16.14 -34.94 17.65
CA SER A 22 -17.01 -34.62 18.80
C SER A 22 -18.28 -33.89 18.36
N LEU A 23 -18.15 -32.90 17.47
CA LEU A 23 -19.28 -32.13 16.95
C LEU A 23 -20.21 -32.98 16.06
N LEU A 24 -19.65 -33.90 15.27
CA LEU A 24 -20.40 -34.83 14.42
C LEU A 24 -21.20 -35.87 15.22
N ALA A 25 -20.65 -36.34 16.34
CA ALA A 25 -21.32 -37.27 17.25
C ALA A 25 -22.40 -36.61 18.11
N SER A 26 -22.46 -35.27 18.14
CA SER A 26 -23.42 -34.53 18.97
C SER A 26 -24.86 -34.75 18.53
N ALA A 27 -25.71 -35.11 19.50
CA ALA A 27 -27.15 -35.31 19.35
C ALA A 27 -27.97 -34.03 19.65
N HIS A 28 -27.32 -32.89 19.82
CA HIS A 28 -27.98 -31.60 20.12
C HIS A 28 -28.58 -30.94 18.87
N THR A 29 -29.27 -31.76 18.06
CA THR A 29 -30.00 -31.37 16.85
C THR A 29 -31.50 -31.30 17.16
N VAL A 30 -32.29 -30.65 16.31
CA VAL A 30 -33.76 -30.64 16.44
C VAL A 30 -34.35 -32.05 16.38
N SER A 31 -33.75 -32.98 15.63
CA SER A 31 -34.20 -34.37 15.54
C SER A 31 -33.76 -35.24 16.72
N GLY A 32 -32.77 -34.81 17.51
CA GLY A 32 -32.14 -35.61 18.56
C GLY A 32 -31.20 -36.70 18.06
N ASP A 33 -31.04 -36.84 16.74
CA ASP A 33 -30.08 -37.74 16.12
C ASP A 33 -28.69 -37.07 16.02
N PRO A 34 -27.58 -37.84 15.99
CA PRO A 34 -26.25 -37.29 15.76
C PRO A 34 -26.17 -36.48 14.47
N LEU A 35 -25.45 -35.36 14.49
CA LEU A 35 -25.26 -34.48 13.33
C LEU A 35 -24.75 -35.25 12.11
N GLU A 36 -23.83 -36.20 12.30
CA GLU A 36 -23.29 -37.03 11.23
C GLU A 36 -24.39 -37.83 10.51
N LYS A 37 -25.33 -38.39 11.27
CA LYS A 37 -26.44 -39.16 10.72
C LYS A 37 -27.35 -38.24 9.89
N ASN A 38 -27.72 -37.09 10.43
CA ASN A 38 -28.54 -36.10 9.71
C ASN A 38 -27.89 -35.63 8.41
N LEU A 39 -26.56 -35.42 8.40
CA LEU A 39 -25.82 -35.01 7.19
C LEU A 39 -25.70 -36.13 6.15
N ARG A 40 -25.44 -37.37 6.58
CA ARG A 40 -25.32 -38.54 5.67
C ARG A 40 -26.66 -38.94 5.08
N GLU A 41 -27.74 -38.86 5.86
CA GLU A 41 -29.11 -39.15 5.44
C GLU A 41 -29.79 -37.96 4.73
N GLN A 42 -29.07 -36.85 4.57
CA GLN A 42 -29.52 -35.63 3.87
C GLN A 42 -30.81 -35.03 4.47
N HIS A 43 -30.97 -35.09 5.79
CA HIS A 43 -32.17 -34.61 6.48
C HIS A 43 -32.35 -33.08 6.41
N TYR A 44 -31.30 -32.31 6.13
CA TYR A 44 -31.41 -30.86 6.01
C TYR A 44 -31.96 -30.44 4.65
N THR A 45 -33.18 -29.92 4.65
CA THR A 45 -33.82 -29.37 3.44
C THR A 45 -33.40 -27.94 3.12
N SER A 46 -32.78 -27.24 4.07
CA SER A 46 -32.27 -25.87 3.89
C SER A 46 -30.98 -25.64 4.66
N LEU A 47 -30.16 -24.71 4.19
CA LEU A 47 -28.96 -24.28 4.90
C LEU A 47 -29.29 -23.65 6.26
N HIS A 48 -30.44 -22.96 6.36
CA HIS A 48 -30.88 -22.33 7.60
C HIS A 48 -31.16 -23.36 8.72
N SER A 49 -31.84 -24.47 8.42
CA SER A 49 -32.11 -25.51 9.42
C SER A 49 -30.82 -26.18 9.91
N PHE A 50 -29.87 -26.39 9.02
CA PHE A 50 -28.53 -26.84 9.40
C PHE A 50 -27.78 -25.84 10.29
N LEU A 51 -27.78 -24.54 9.93
CA LEU A 51 -27.09 -23.52 10.72
C LEU A 51 -27.66 -23.37 12.14
N LYS A 52 -28.95 -23.65 12.33
CA LYS A 52 -29.58 -23.67 13.65
C LYS A 52 -29.06 -24.81 14.52
N ASP A 53 -29.03 -26.04 13.98
CA ASP A 53 -28.46 -27.19 14.68
C ASP A 53 -26.96 -27.00 14.93
N TRP A 54 -26.24 -26.48 13.93
CA TRP A 54 -24.81 -26.16 14.04
C TRP A 54 -24.52 -25.17 15.17
N HIS A 55 -25.31 -24.10 15.28
CA HIS A 55 -25.22 -23.15 16.39
C HIS A 55 -25.51 -23.82 17.74
N ALA A 56 -26.57 -24.63 17.83
CA ALA A 56 -26.93 -25.32 19.07
C ALA A 56 -25.82 -26.27 19.55
N ILE A 57 -25.26 -27.08 18.63
CA ILE A 57 -24.17 -28.01 18.92
C ILE A 57 -22.93 -27.26 19.39
N CYS A 58 -22.50 -26.23 18.67
CA CYS A 58 -21.30 -25.47 19.03
C CYS A 58 -21.49 -24.70 20.33
N TYR A 59 -22.66 -24.09 20.55
CA TYR A 59 -22.99 -23.40 21.80
C TYR A 59 -22.87 -24.35 23.01
N GLN A 60 -23.44 -25.55 22.91
CA GLN A 60 -23.35 -26.53 23.99
C GLN A 60 -21.93 -27.06 24.18
N GLY A 61 -21.18 -27.27 23.09
CA GLY A 61 -19.76 -27.63 23.17
C GLY A 61 -18.92 -26.56 23.90
N ILE A 62 -19.12 -25.28 23.58
CA ILE A 62 -18.45 -24.15 24.25
C ILE A 62 -18.78 -24.10 25.75
N HIS A 63 -20.04 -24.36 26.12
CA HIS A 63 -20.46 -24.36 27.52
C HIS A 63 -20.05 -25.62 28.31
N ALA A 64 -19.72 -26.71 27.63
CA ALA A 64 -19.19 -27.93 28.25
C ALA A 64 -17.70 -27.83 28.61
N HIS A 65 -16.96 -26.93 27.95
CA HIS A 65 -15.51 -26.78 28.12
C HIS A 65 -15.11 -25.46 28.78
N ASN A 66 -13.94 -25.46 29.42
CA ASN A 66 -13.35 -24.27 30.03
C ASN A 66 -12.54 -23.49 28.97
N PRO A 67 -12.54 -22.14 28.95
CA PRO A 67 -11.76 -21.37 27.97
C PRO A 67 -10.24 -21.58 28.01
N SER A 68 -9.70 -22.26 29.04
CA SER A 68 -8.29 -22.67 29.11
C SER A 68 -7.97 -23.91 28.26
N GLU A 69 -8.97 -24.69 27.85
CA GLU A 69 -8.79 -25.94 27.12
C GLU A 69 -8.68 -25.66 25.61
N SER A 70 -7.84 -26.42 24.89
CA SER A 70 -7.66 -26.24 23.44
C SER A 70 -8.95 -26.53 22.67
N ILE A 71 -9.70 -27.55 23.10
CA ILE A 71 -10.95 -27.99 22.49
C ILE A 71 -12.01 -26.87 22.45
N TYR A 72 -12.04 -25.99 23.45
CA TYR A 72 -12.92 -24.81 23.47
C TYR A 72 -12.66 -23.92 22.24
N TRP A 73 -11.39 -23.62 21.96
CA TRP A 73 -11.01 -22.77 20.83
C TRP A 73 -11.06 -23.48 19.50
N GLU A 74 -10.85 -24.79 19.48
CA GLU A 74 -11.05 -25.61 18.27
C GLU A 74 -12.52 -25.62 17.84
N ILE A 75 -13.46 -25.72 18.79
CA ILE A 75 -14.91 -25.61 18.53
C ILE A 75 -15.24 -24.20 18.03
N ASP A 76 -14.75 -23.14 18.69
CA ASP A 76 -14.97 -21.74 18.30
C ASP A 76 -14.49 -21.46 16.87
N HIS A 77 -13.26 -21.85 16.56
CA HIS A 77 -12.67 -21.68 15.24
C HIS A 77 -13.46 -22.44 14.17
N THR A 78 -13.83 -23.70 14.46
CA THR A 78 -14.60 -24.54 13.53
C THR A 78 -15.98 -23.94 13.26
N TYR A 79 -16.65 -23.41 14.29
CA TYR A 79 -17.93 -22.73 14.16
C TYR A 79 -17.86 -21.56 13.19
N PHE A 80 -16.90 -20.65 13.39
CA PHE A 80 -16.75 -19.46 12.54
C PHE A 80 -16.31 -19.79 11.14
N PHE A 81 -15.35 -20.71 10.99
CA PHE A 81 -14.87 -21.15 9.69
C PHE A 81 -16.02 -21.69 8.85
N LEU A 82 -16.76 -22.68 9.36
CA LEU A 82 -17.83 -23.32 8.62
C LEU A 82 -18.98 -22.35 8.33
N LYS A 83 -19.40 -21.56 9.33
CA LYS A 83 -20.46 -20.56 9.17
C LYS A 83 -20.08 -19.54 8.09
N GLN A 84 -18.86 -19.01 8.13
CA GLN A 84 -18.42 -18.00 7.15
C GLN A 84 -18.33 -18.59 5.73
N SER A 85 -17.77 -19.79 5.58
CA SER A 85 -17.67 -20.47 4.29
C SER A 85 -19.05 -20.73 3.67
N LEU A 86 -20.00 -21.23 4.46
CA LEU A 86 -21.36 -21.52 4.00
C LEU A 86 -22.14 -20.25 3.66
N LEU A 87 -22.06 -19.20 4.48
CA LEU A 87 -22.73 -17.92 4.19
C LEU A 87 -22.18 -17.25 2.93
N THR A 88 -20.86 -17.33 2.71
CA THR A 88 -20.23 -16.76 1.51
C THR A 88 -20.70 -17.49 0.25
N GLU A 89 -20.74 -18.82 0.27
CA GLU A 89 -21.24 -19.62 -0.87
C GLU A 89 -22.74 -19.43 -1.11
N ALA A 90 -23.57 -19.35 -0.05
CA ALA A 90 -25.00 -19.07 -0.17
C ALA A 90 -25.27 -17.72 -0.83
N SER A 91 -24.53 -16.67 -0.41
CA SER A 91 -24.63 -15.33 -1.00
C SER A 91 -24.26 -15.31 -2.49
N ARG A 92 -23.24 -16.07 -2.89
CA ARG A 92 -22.80 -16.21 -4.28
C ARG A 92 -23.86 -16.88 -5.16
N LYS A 93 -24.62 -17.82 -4.60
CA LYS A 93 -25.71 -18.54 -5.29
C LYS A 93 -27.04 -17.78 -5.27
N GLY A 94 -27.10 -16.61 -4.61
CA GLY A 94 -28.34 -15.84 -4.47
C GLY A 94 -29.37 -16.48 -3.56
N GLU A 95 -28.98 -17.46 -2.73
CA GLU A 95 -29.85 -18.03 -1.71
C GLU A 95 -30.02 -17.01 -0.59
N LEU A 96 -31.17 -16.31 -0.58
CA LEU A 96 -31.53 -15.36 0.44
C LEU A 96 -31.80 -16.12 1.74
N LEU A 97 -30.80 -16.16 2.61
CA LEU A 97 -30.97 -16.57 4.00
C LEU A 97 -31.72 -15.42 4.70
N THR A 98 -33.05 -15.42 4.59
CA THR A 98 -33.87 -14.55 5.44
C THR A 98 -33.71 -15.00 6.88
N GLU A 99 -32.76 -14.38 7.60
CA GLU A 99 -33.08 -13.90 8.94
C GLU A 99 -34.23 -12.90 8.79
N ASP A 100 -35.14 -12.92 9.75
CA ASP A 100 -36.28 -12.00 9.81
C ASP A 100 -35.95 -10.62 9.26
N ALA A 101 -36.64 -10.26 8.18
CA ALA A 101 -36.88 -8.87 7.84
C ALA A 101 -37.78 -8.26 8.93
N SER A 102 -37.23 -8.07 10.12
CA SER A 102 -37.58 -6.95 10.98
C SER A 102 -36.50 -5.89 10.84
N ILE A 103 -36.24 -5.47 9.60
CA ILE A 103 -36.13 -4.05 9.34
C ILE A 103 -37.58 -3.55 9.47
N SER A 104 -38.08 -3.46 10.70
CA SER A 104 -39.11 -2.48 10.97
C SER A 104 -38.46 -1.15 10.68
N ASP A 105 -39.06 -0.39 9.76
CA ASP A 105 -38.80 1.03 9.60
C ASP A 105 -38.66 1.67 10.98
N ALA A 106 -37.42 1.91 11.40
CA ALA A 106 -37.11 2.60 12.64
C ALA A 106 -37.32 4.11 12.43
N SER A 107 -38.52 4.47 11.98
CA SER A 107 -39.09 5.80 12.07
C SER A 107 -40.19 5.78 13.15
N SER A 108 -39.83 5.36 14.36
CA SER A 108 -40.61 5.67 15.56
C SER A 108 -39.65 5.70 16.77
N PRO A 109 -39.62 6.79 17.55
CA PRO A 109 -38.77 6.88 18.72
C PRO A 109 -39.43 6.07 19.83
N SER A 110 -39.08 4.79 19.96
CA SER A 110 -39.55 4.00 21.09
C SER A 110 -38.74 4.35 22.34
N VAL A 111 -39.49 4.79 23.34
CA VAL A 111 -39.08 4.99 24.73
C VAL A 111 -38.57 3.65 25.27
N LEU A 112 -37.26 3.58 25.54
CA LEU A 112 -36.53 2.62 26.39
C LEU A 112 -36.97 1.14 26.38
N PRO A 113 -36.10 0.21 25.94
CA PRO A 113 -36.02 -1.10 26.53
C PRO A 113 -34.88 -1.10 27.58
N GLU A 114 -35.23 -0.90 28.84
CA GLU A 114 -34.29 -0.91 29.98
C GLU A 114 -33.77 -2.34 30.34
N ASN A 115 -33.95 -3.36 29.49
CA ASN A 115 -33.55 -4.74 29.80
C ASN A 115 -32.92 -5.53 28.64
N SER A 116 -32.49 -4.88 27.56
CA SER A 116 -31.76 -5.53 26.45
C SER A 116 -30.30 -5.07 26.34
N LEU A 117 -29.66 -4.71 27.45
CA LEU A 117 -28.30 -4.17 27.47
C LEU A 117 -27.20 -5.18 27.07
N TYR A 118 -27.51 -6.44 26.74
CA TYR A 118 -26.49 -7.49 26.60
C TYR A 118 -26.51 -8.46 25.39
N PRO A 119 -27.33 -8.36 24.32
CA PRO A 119 -27.16 -9.25 23.16
C PRO A 119 -26.32 -8.67 22.01
N GLN A 120 -25.86 -7.41 22.07
CA GLN A 120 -25.14 -6.78 20.92
C GLN A 120 -23.62 -6.62 21.10
N PHE A 121 -23.09 -6.84 22.30
CA PHE A 121 -21.68 -6.59 22.57
C PHE A 121 -20.84 -7.86 22.38
N LYS A 122 -19.94 -7.82 21.37
CA LYS A 122 -19.12 -8.96 20.91
C LYS A 122 -17.95 -9.30 21.85
N SER A 123 -17.66 -8.45 22.83
CA SER A 123 -16.54 -8.61 23.76
C SER A 123 -16.76 -7.80 25.03
N HIS A 124 -16.31 -8.32 26.16
CA HIS A 124 -16.36 -7.66 27.47
C HIS A 124 -14.94 -7.49 28.01
N ALA A 125 -14.70 -6.46 28.81
CA ALA A 125 -13.48 -6.26 29.59
C ALA A 125 -13.87 -6.02 31.06
N LEU A 126 -12.90 -6.09 31.97
CA LEU A 126 -13.11 -5.72 33.36
C LEU A 126 -12.65 -4.28 33.59
N MET A 127 -13.47 -3.49 34.28
CA MET A 127 -13.19 -2.12 34.68
C MET A 127 -13.10 -2.03 36.20
N MET A 128 -12.05 -1.37 36.68
CA MET A 128 -11.85 -1.05 38.10
C MET A 128 -11.61 0.44 38.27
N LEU A 129 -12.09 1.02 39.38
CA LEU A 129 -11.78 2.40 39.74
C LEU A 129 -10.58 2.44 40.67
N GLY A 130 -9.43 2.85 40.13
CA GLY A 130 -8.20 3.07 40.88
C GLY A 130 -8.10 4.50 41.45
N PRO A 131 -7.12 4.78 42.32
CA PRO A 131 -6.93 6.10 42.92
C PRO A 131 -6.57 7.19 41.90
N THR A 132 -6.01 6.80 40.75
CA THR A 132 -5.58 7.69 39.67
C THR A 132 -6.52 7.71 38.47
N GLY A 133 -7.65 7.01 38.53
CA GLY A 133 -8.63 6.93 37.44
C GLY A 133 -9.11 5.49 37.14
N PRO A 134 -9.94 5.33 36.10
CA PRO A 134 -10.43 4.03 35.67
C PRO A 134 -9.29 3.21 35.03
N LEU A 135 -9.23 1.94 35.39
CA LEU A 135 -8.33 0.94 34.83
C LEU A 135 -9.17 -0.11 34.10
N PHE A 136 -8.71 -0.50 32.91
CA PHE A 136 -9.36 -1.50 32.08
C PHE A 136 -8.41 -2.68 31.87
N THR A 137 -8.93 -3.90 31.97
CA THR A 137 -8.21 -5.08 31.50
C THR A 137 -8.27 -5.17 29.98
N SER A 138 -7.50 -6.09 29.40
CA SER A 138 -7.77 -6.55 28.04
C SER A 138 -9.20 -7.11 27.92
N PRO A 139 -9.78 -7.14 26.72
CA PRO A 139 -10.99 -7.90 26.45
C PRO A 139 -10.82 -9.35 26.95
N ALA A 140 -11.87 -9.87 27.58
CA ALA A 140 -11.95 -11.24 28.05
C ALA A 140 -11.78 -12.19 26.86
N HIS A 141 -10.92 -13.19 27.04
CA HIS A 141 -10.65 -14.21 26.05
C HIS A 141 -11.77 -15.26 26.12
N LEU A 142 -12.93 -14.92 25.55
CA LEU A 142 -14.13 -15.76 25.49
C LEU A 142 -14.67 -15.81 24.07
N SER A 143 -15.19 -16.97 23.67
CA SER A 143 -15.92 -17.15 22.41
C SER A 143 -17.16 -16.24 22.37
N ARG A 144 -17.57 -15.82 21.18
CA ARG A 144 -18.85 -15.08 21.02
C ARG A 144 -20.08 -15.95 21.26
N LEU A 145 -19.92 -17.28 21.24
CA LEU A 145 -20.97 -18.21 21.62
C LEU A 145 -21.07 -18.38 23.14
N ASP A 146 -20.08 -17.91 23.89
CA ASP A 146 -20.07 -18.02 25.34
C ASP A 146 -20.83 -16.84 25.95
N SER A 147 -21.94 -17.17 26.63
CA SER A 147 -22.77 -16.18 27.33
C SER A 147 -22.24 -15.82 28.72
N ARG A 148 -21.17 -16.48 29.22
CA ARG A 148 -20.60 -16.22 30.55
C ARG A 148 -19.89 -14.86 30.56
N LEU A 149 -20.21 -14.01 31.54
CA LEU A 149 -19.50 -12.75 31.76
C LEU A 149 -18.17 -13.01 32.50
N PRO A 150 -17.11 -12.22 32.23
CA PRO A 150 -15.87 -12.33 32.99
C PRO A 150 -16.12 -11.97 34.46
N ASP A 151 -15.66 -12.84 35.36
CA ASP A 151 -15.77 -12.61 36.81
C ASP A 151 -14.63 -11.71 37.28
N GLY A 152 -14.98 -10.48 37.67
CA GLY A 152 -14.07 -9.50 38.28
C GLY A 152 -14.13 -9.47 39.81
N GLY A 153 -14.89 -10.40 40.41
CA GLY A 153 -15.20 -10.40 41.84
C GLY A 153 -15.89 -9.10 42.28
N ILE A 154 -15.55 -8.65 43.49
CA ILE A 154 -16.14 -7.43 44.09
C ILE A 154 -15.49 -6.15 43.54
N VAL A 155 -14.27 -6.26 43.02
CA VAL A 155 -13.39 -5.10 42.77
C VAL A 155 -13.50 -4.57 41.34
N ALA A 156 -13.75 -5.45 40.36
CA ALA A 156 -13.87 -5.06 38.96
C ALA A 156 -15.24 -5.45 38.39
N LYS A 157 -15.84 -4.54 37.62
CA LYS A 157 -17.13 -4.76 36.96
C LYS A 157 -16.93 -5.10 35.48
N PRO A 158 -17.71 -6.02 34.91
CA PRO A 158 -17.70 -6.26 33.48
C PRO A 158 -18.25 -5.04 32.75
N VAL A 159 -17.55 -4.63 31.70
CA VAL A 159 -17.91 -3.53 30.80
C VAL A 159 -17.87 -4.05 29.38
N ALA A 160 -18.92 -3.75 28.62
CA ALA A 160 -19.00 -4.09 27.21
C ALA A 160 -18.03 -3.23 26.39
N VAL A 161 -17.27 -3.87 25.49
CA VAL A 161 -16.41 -3.20 24.52
C VAL A 161 -17.12 -3.17 23.18
N MET A 162 -17.40 -1.95 22.71
CA MET A 162 -18.00 -1.73 21.40
C MET A 162 -16.94 -1.87 20.31
N ALA A 163 -17.24 -2.68 19.30
CA ALA A 163 -16.43 -2.72 18.09
C ALA A 163 -16.58 -1.38 17.36
N SER A 164 -15.46 -0.67 17.18
CA SER A 164 -15.45 0.48 16.28
C SER A 164 -15.48 -0.04 14.85
N PRO A 165 -16.39 0.45 13.97
CA PRO A 165 -16.36 0.06 12.58
C PRO A 165 -15.08 0.61 11.95
N ALA A 166 -14.14 -0.28 11.66
CA ALA A 166 -12.90 0.06 11.00
C ALA A 166 -13.18 0.17 9.49
N TYR A 167 -13.69 1.33 9.07
CA TYR A 167 -13.73 1.67 7.66
C TYR A 167 -12.30 1.95 7.19
N GLY A 168 -11.99 1.60 5.94
CA GLY A 168 -10.78 2.12 5.28
C GLY A 168 -10.88 3.65 5.32
N ALA A 169 -10.02 4.29 6.10
CA ALA A 169 -10.17 5.69 6.39
C ALA A 169 -9.88 6.51 5.12
N ALA A 170 -10.73 7.48 4.79
CA ALA A 170 -10.44 8.46 3.74
C ALA A 170 -9.20 9.32 4.03
N ASN A 171 -8.59 9.16 5.22
CA ASN A 171 -7.45 9.91 5.73
C ASN A 171 -6.23 9.00 6.00
N ASP A 172 -5.98 8.02 5.13
CA ASP A 172 -4.80 7.14 5.24
C ASP A 172 -3.51 7.96 5.35
N VAL A 173 -2.68 7.57 6.32
CA VAL A 173 -1.37 8.19 6.55
C VAL A 173 -0.43 7.73 5.45
N SER A 174 0.04 8.65 4.59
CA SER A 174 0.99 8.33 3.53
C SER A 174 2.30 7.77 4.10
N LEU A 175 2.98 6.90 3.34
CA LEU A 175 4.29 6.35 3.73
C LEU A 175 5.30 7.45 4.10
N SER A 176 5.23 8.60 3.43
CA SER A 176 6.04 9.78 3.72
C SER A 176 5.86 10.35 5.14
N LYS A 177 4.69 10.14 5.76
CA LYS A 177 4.39 10.56 7.14
C LYS A 177 4.76 9.49 8.17
N VAL A 178 4.69 8.20 7.79
CA VAL A 178 5.05 7.07 8.66
C VAL A 178 6.56 6.96 8.84
N SER A 179 7.32 7.13 7.76
CA SER A 179 8.77 6.98 7.72
C SER A 179 9.44 8.22 7.15
N ALA A 180 9.17 9.39 7.75
CA ALA A 180 9.88 10.61 7.37
C ALA A 180 11.39 10.42 7.65
N PRO A 181 12.28 10.67 6.67
CA PRO A 181 13.71 10.59 6.91
C PRO A 181 14.09 11.58 8.00
N SER A 182 14.69 11.08 9.09
CA SER A 182 15.08 11.88 10.26
C SER A 182 16.23 12.84 9.97
N SER A 183 16.89 12.70 8.82
CA SER A 183 18.00 13.55 8.39
C SER A 183 17.76 14.05 6.97
N SER A 184 17.79 15.38 6.81
CA SER A 184 17.95 16.04 5.53
C SER A 184 19.21 15.49 4.84
N ALA A 185 19.03 14.53 3.93
CA ALA A 185 20.07 14.22 2.96
C ALA A 185 20.20 15.46 2.07
N LYS A 186 21.21 16.30 2.36
CA LYS A 186 21.54 17.42 1.49
C LYS A 186 21.82 16.85 0.10
N ALA A 187 21.21 17.44 -0.92
CA ALA A 187 21.51 17.11 -2.31
C ALA A 187 23.03 17.10 -2.49
N SER A 188 23.55 16.06 -3.14
CA SER A 188 24.99 15.97 -3.44
C SER A 188 25.38 17.22 -4.22
N ASN A 189 26.24 18.06 -3.64
CA ASN A 189 26.90 19.10 -4.42
C ASN A 189 27.58 18.41 -5.61
N PRO A 190 27.44 18.92 -6.85
CA PRO A 190 28.14 18.34 -7.99
C PRO A 190 29.64 18.35 -7.67
N VAL A 191 30.22 17.15 -7.58
CA VAL A 191 31.66 16.99 -7.39
C VAL A 191 32.31 17.41 -8.70
N ILE A 192 32.94 18.59 -8.72
CA ILE A 192 33.74 19.02 -9.87
C ILE A 192 34.98 18.14 -9.92
N ASN A 193 34.94 17.11 -10.78
CA ASN A 193 36.07 16.21 -10.99
C ASN A 193 37.05 16.86 -11.98
N VAL A 194 38.02 17.61 -11.48
CA VAL A 194 39.09 18.17 -12.33
C VAL A 194 40.13 17.08 -12.58
N HIS A 195 40.06 16.44 -13.75
CA HIS A 195 41.08 15.47 -14.16
C HIS A 195 42.40 16.22 -14.44
N PRO A 196 43.56 15.77 -13.92
CA PRO A 196 44.83 16.49 -14.10
C PRO A 196 45.20 16.77 -15.56
N SER A 197 44.73 15.94 -16.49
CA SER A 197 44.97 16.12 -17.93
C SER A 197 44.19 17.29 -18.57
N SER A 198 43.16 17.83 -17.91
CA SER A 198 42.41 19.00 -18.40
C SER A 198 42.95 20.33 -17.87
N LEU A 199 43.96 20.29 -17.00
CA LEU A 199 44.63 21.50 -16.52
C LEU A 199 45.50 22.11 -17.63
N GLN A 200 45.43 23.43 -17.77
CA GLN A 200 46.30 24.15 -18.69
C GLN A 200 47.73 24.13 -18.18
N TYR A 201 48.63 23.52 -18.96
CA TYR A 201 50.06 23.59 -18.69
C TYR A 201 50.60 24.98 -18.98
N PRO A 202 51.61 25.46 -18.24
CA PRO A 202 52.22 26.74 -18.52
C PRO A 202 52.91 26.71 -19.89
N THR A 203 52.44 27.58 -20.77
CA THR A 203 52.96 27.79 -22.13
C THR A 203 53.64 29.15 -22.23
N GLN A 204 54.32 29.38 -23.34
CA GLN A 204 55.11 30.59 -23.55
C GLN A 204 54.21 31.81 -23.72
N LYS A 205 54.59 32.91 -23.07
CA LYS A 205 53.84 34.17 -23.17
C LYS A 205 54.49 35.10 -24.20
N PRO A 206 53.72 35.64 -25.15
CA PRO A 206 54.22 36.67 -26.06
C PRO A 206 54.54 37.94 -25.27
N LEU A 207 55.69 38.55 -25.54
CA LEU A 207 56.07 39.85 -25.03
C LEU A 207 55.86 40.87 -26.13
N PHE A 208 55.06 41.89 -25.87
CA PHE A 208 54.89 43.02 -26.77
C PHE A 208 55.74 44.19 -26.25
N VAL A 209 56.78 44.56 -26.99
CA VAL A 209 57.72 45.62 -26.58
C VAL A 209 57.39 46.92 -27.29
N ASP A 210 57.62 46.99 -28.62
CA ASP A 210 57.23 48.13 -29.44
C ASP A 210 57.32 47.78 -30.95
N SER A 211 56.66 48.58 -31.81
CA SER A 211 56.49 48.29 -33.25
C SER A 211 57.80 48.29 -34.07
N PHE A 212 58.85 48.93 -33.56
CA PHE A 212 60.15 49.07 -34.24
C PHE A 212 61.30 48.34 -33.53
N SER A 213 61.01 47.53 -32.52
CA SER A 213 62.00 46.84 -31.71
C SER A 213 62.24 45.41 -32.22
N SER A 214 63.05 45.26 -33.28
CA SER A 214 63.36 43.96 -33.90
C SER A 214 64.42 43.12 -33.17
N PHE A 215 65.17 43.71 -32.23
CA PHE A 215 66.26 43.04 -31.51
C PHE A 215 65.92 42.66 -30.06
N SER A 216 64.70 42.95 -29.61
CA SER A 216 64.27 42.62 -28.24
C SER A 216 63.67 41.20 -28.17
N PRO A 217 63.81 40.50 -27.04
CA PRO A 217 63.18 39.20 -26.85
C PRO A 217 61.65 39.31 -26.95
N ILE A 218 61.06 38.50 -27.82
CA ILE A 218 59.63 38.55 -28.18
C ILE A 218 58.75 37.57 -27.37
N ARG A 219 59.35 36.69 -26.56
CA ARG A 219 58.65 35.68 -25.76
C ARG A 219 59.37 35.42 -24.43
N ASN A 220 58.59 35.12 -23.39
CA ASN A 220 59.10 34.66 -22.11
C ASN A 220 58.87 33.14 -21.99
N THR A 221 59.95 32.38 -21.85
CA THR A 221 59.97 30.91 -21.78
C THR A 221 60.34 30.35 -20.40
N SER A 222 60.52 31.22 -19.39
CA SER A 222 61.05 30.86 -18.07
C SER A 222 60.26 29.78 -17.30
N ALA A 223 58.98 29.60 -17.60
CA ALA A 223 58.11 28.63 -16.92
C ALA A 223 57.39 27.67 -17.89
N SER A 224 57.78 27.64 -19.17
CA SER A 224 57.09 26.81 -20.17
C SER A 224 57.53 25.35 -20.13
N VAL A 225 56.57 24.41 -20.20
CA VAL A 225 56.86 22.95 -20.25
C VAL A 225 57.44 22.52 -21.59
N ILE A 226 57.13 23.26 -22.66
CA ILE A 226 57.51 22.94 -24.05
C ILE A 226 58.37 24.06 -24.67
N SER A 227 59.21 23.71 -25.65
CA SER A 227 60.10 24.65 -26.34
C SER A 227 59.34 25.56 -27.31
N ASP A 228 59.97 26.67 -27.71
CA ASP A 228 59.31 27.70 -28.54
C ASP A 228 58.96 27.17 -29.91
N ASP A 229 59.86 26.38 -30.50
CA ASP A 229 59.63 25.72 -31.77
C ASP A 229 58.42 24.77 -31.69
N THR A 230 58.35 23.92 -30.64
CA THR A 230 57.19 23.01 -30.48
C THR A 230 55.89 23.74 -30.23
N PHE A 231 55.88 24.79 -29.41
CA PHE A 231 54.70 25.62 -29.19
C PHE A 231 54.25 26.30 -30.48
N LYS A 232 55.19 26.83 -31.27
CA LYS A 232 54.92 27.44 -32.57
C LYS A 232 54.32 26.42 -33.53
N THR A 233 54.90 25.23 -33.68
CA THR A 233 54.37 24.17 -34.54
C THR A 233 52.96 23.76 -34.15
N VAL A 234 52.71 23.54 -32.86
CA VAL A 234 51.36 23.20 -32.35
C VAL A 234 50.40 24.35 -32.59
N SER A 235 50.76 25.58 -32.25
CA SER A 235 49.89 26.75 -32.47
C SER A 235 49.53 26.95 -33.93
N THR A 236 50.49 26.79 -34.86
CA THR A 236 50.25 26.88 -36.30
C THR A 236 49.41 25.72 -36.83
N TYR A 237 49.55 24.53 -36.24
CA TYR A 237 48.73 23.38 -36.60
C TYR A 237 47.27 23.59 -36.17
N TYR A 238 47.04 24.04 -34.93
CA TYR A 238 45.70 24.37 -34.42
C TYR A 238 45.05 25.56 -35.14
N GLN A 239 45.84 26.52 -35.62
CA GLN A 239 45.38 27.65 -36.44
C GLN A 239 45.26 27.34 -37.93
N SER A 240 45.67 26.15 -38.37
CA SER A 240 45.55 25.74 -39.76
C SER A 240 44.11 25.38 -40.13
N GLU A 241 43.69 25.72 -41.35
CA GLU A 241 42.37 25.35 -41.88
C GLU A 241 42.12 23.82 -41.83
N ARG A 242 43.19 23.02 -41.87
CA ARG A 242 43.13 21.56 -41.83
C ARG A 242 42.66 21.04 -40.47
N TYR A 243 42.99 21.73 -39.39
CA TYR A 243 42.55 21.37 -38.03
C TYR A 243 41.11 21.82 -37.76
N GLN A 244 40.72 23.00 -38.25
CA GLN A 244 39.34 23.49 -38.13
C GLN A 244 38.33 22.57 -38.83
N LYS A 245 38.65 22.05 -40.02
CA LYS A 245 37.79 21.09 -40.74
C LYS A 245 37.67 19.71 -40.09
N LEU A 246 38.62 19.32 -39.24
CA LEU A 246 38.65 18.03 -38.53
C LEU A 246 37.78 18.03 -37.27
N LEU A 247 37.45 19.21 -36.73
CA LEU A 247 36.55 19.36 -35.59
C LEU A 247 35.06 19.35 -35.99
N ASP A 248 34.76 19.57 -37.28
CA ASP A 248 33.41 19.67 -37.83
C ASP A 248 32.85 18.34 -38.36
N SER A 249 33.60 17.23 -38.30
CA SER A 249 33.08 15.92 -38.72
C SER A 249 32.37 15.22 -37.56
N PRO A 250 31.02 15.13 -37.54
CA PRO A 250 30.33 14.25 -36.62
C PRO A 250 30.65 12.79 -37.00
N SER A 251 31.43 12.12 -36.16
CA SER A 251 31.64 10.68 -36.25
C SER A 251 30.43 9.97 -35.63
N ILE A 252 29.35 9.81 -36.39
CA ILE A 252 28.38 8.71 -36.32
C ILE A 252 27.56 8.87 -37.61
N ASP A 253 27.67 7.86 -38.47
CA ASP A 253 26.93 7.75 -39.72
C ASP A 253 25.48 7.38 -39.37
N VAL A 254 24.66 8.42 -39.15
CA VAL A 254 23.22 8.26 -38.85
C VAL A 254 22.51 7.55 -40.01
N ASP A 255 23.00 7.78 -41.23
CA ASP A 255 22.48 7.18 -42.46
C ASP A 255 22.74 5.66 -42.48
N PHE A 256 23.87 5.18 -41.93
CA PHE A 256 24.14 3.74 -41.77
C PHE A 256 23.18 3.04 -40.79
N ILE A 257 22.67 3.74 -39.78
CA ILE A 257 21.71 3.16 -38.82
C ILE A 257 20.31 3.10 -39.45
N GLU A 258 19.92 4.12 -40.21
CA GLU A 258 18.62 4.14 -40.92
C GLU A 258 18.57 3.10 -42.04
N ASP A 259 19.63 2.93 -42.83
CA ASP A 259 19.67 1.99 -43.95
C ASP A 259 19.69 0.50 -43.55
N ASN A 260 20.06 0.18 -42.31
CA ASN A 260 20.14 -1.21 -41.82
C ASN A 260 18.93 -1.66 -40.99
N LEU A 261 17.97 -0.76 -40.71
CA LEU A 261 16.73 -1.11 -39.99
C LEU A 261 15.64 -1.69 -40.91
N ASP A 262 15.74 -1.45 -42.22
CA ASP A 262 14.77 -1.91 -43.22
C ASP A 262 15.05 -3.32 -43.77
N VAL A 263 16.14 -3.97 -43.36
CA VAL A 263 16.53 -5.32 -43.84
C VAL A 263 16.18 -6.40 -42.81
N VAL A 264 14.90 -6.52 -42.48
CA VAL A 264 14.35 -7.75 -41.89
C VAL A 264 13.25 -8.23 -42.82
N GLU A 265 13.67 -8.92 -43.89
CA GLU A 265 12.80 -9.42 -44.94
C GLU A 265 11.68 -10.32 -44.39
N GLU A 266 10.50 -9.99 -44.88
CA GLU A 266 9.37 -10.87 -45.08
C GLU A 266 9.81 -12.18 -45.73
N ASP A 267 9.84 -13.28 -44.97
CA ASP A 267 9.57 -14.55 -45.60
C ASP A 267 8.91 -15.60 -44.68
N VAL A 268 8.15 -16.47 -45.34
CA VAL A 268 7.36 -17.62 -44.86
C VAL A 268 5.99 -17.32 -44.23
N LEU A 269 5.00 -17.35 -45.13
CA LEU A 269 3.56 -17.33 -44.93
C LEU A 269 3.04 -18.58 -44.20
N SER A 270 2.57 -18.40 -42.96
CA SER A 270 1.49 -19.25 -42.40
C SER A 270 0.54 -18.55 -41.43
N ASP A 271 0.66 -17.25 -41.15
CA ASP A 271 -0.18 -16.54 -40.14
C ASP A 271 -0.35 -15.02 -40.43
N VAL A 272 -0.86 -14.68 -41.63
CA VAL A 272 -0.91 -13.29 -42.15
C VAL A 272 -1.61 -12.27 -41.21
N PRO A 273 -2.76 -12.56 -40.57
CA PRO A 273 -3.41 -11.60 -39.67
C PRO A 273 -2.69 -11.46 -38.32
N LEU A 274 -2.23 -12.57 -37.74
CA LEU A 274 -1.51 -12.57 -36.47
C LEU A 274 -0.18 -11.82 -36.58
N ARG A 275 0.58 -12.04 -37.66
CA ARG A 275 1.85 -11.36 -37.90
C ARG A 275 1.65 -9.86 -38.08
N HIS A 276 0.62 -9.45 -38.84
CA HIS A 276 0.30 -8.03 -39.01
C HIS A 276 -0.08 -7.36 -37.69
N ASP A 277 -0.99 -7.97 -36.93
CA ASP A 277 -1.42 -7.46 -35.62
C ASP A 277 -0.24 -7.44 -34.63
N MET A 278 0.67 -8.41 -34.68
CA MET A 278 1.84 -8.48 -33.82
C MET A 278 2.93 -7.46 -34.18
N LEU A 279 3.17 -7.22 -35.47
CA LEU A 279 4.03 -6.12 -35.95
C LEU A 279 3.44 -4.77 -35.55
N HIS A 280 2.12 -4.63 -35.61
CA HIS A 280 1.44 -3.41 -35.17
C HIS A 280 1.60 -3.20 -33.65
N VAL A 281 1.42 -4.23 -32.83
CA VAL A 281 1.72 -4.16 -31.38
C VAL A 281 3.18 -3.80 -31.14
N TYR A 282 4.12 -4.37 -31.89
CA TYR A 282 5.55 -4.08 -31.77
C TYR A 282 5.88 -2.61 -32.06
N THR A 283 5.34 -2.06 -33.16
CA THR A 283 5.54 -0.64 -33.51
C THR A 283 4.94 0.31 -32.48
N LEU A 284 3.77 -0.02 -31.92
CA LEU A 284 3.16 0.76 -30.83
C LEU A 284 3.98 0.68 -29.54
N LEU A 285 4.57 -0.48 -29.21
CA LEU A 285 5.47 -0.63 -28.06
C LEU A 285 6.76 0.17 -28.23
N GLN A 286 7.37 0.16 -29.42
CA GLN A 286 8.54 1.00 -29.72
C GLN A 286 8.20 2.49 -29.59
N ARG A 287 7.04 2.93 -30.10
CA ARG A 287 6.56 4.30 -29.95
C ARG A 287 6.36 4.68 -28.48
N LEU A 288 5.75 3.80 -27.70
CA LEU A 288 5.54 4.00 -26.26
C LEU A 288 6.87 4.09 -25.50
N GLN A 289 7.85 3.26 -25.85
CA GLN A 289 9.21 3.34 -25.30
C GLN A 289 9.89 4.68 -25.65
N ASN A 290 9.74 5.17 -26.88
CA ASN A 290 10.28 6.47 -27.29
C ASN A 290 9.62 7.62 -26.51
N LEU A 291 8.30 7.60 -26.32
CA LEU A 291 7.58 8.59 -25.51
C LEU A 291 7.98 8.56 -24.03
N GLN A 292 8.26 7.38 -23.48
CA GLN A 292 8.78 7.24 -22.12
C GLN A 292 10.21 7.78 -22.00
N ASN A 293 11.08 7.45 -22.95
CA ASN A 293 12.47 7.92 -22.96
C ASN A 293 12.56 9.44 -23.08
N THR A 294 11.70 10.08 -23.90
CA THR A 294 11.63 11.55 -23.98
C THR A 294 11.12 12.18 -22.69
N ARG A 295 10.14 11.57 -22.02
CA ARG A 295 9.67 12.02 -20.69
C ARG A 295 10.76 11.90 -19.62
N ILE A 296 11.51 10.80 -19.59
CA ILE A 296 12.60 10.57 -18.62
C ILE A 296 13.77 11.54 -18.86
N SER A 297 14.12 11.80 -20.13
CA SER A 297 15.24 12.68 -20.50
C SER A 297 14.92 14.17 -20.40
N SER A 298 13.63 14.54 -20.52
CA SER A 298 13.15 15.91 -20.36
C SER A 298 12.02 15.96 -19.33
N PRO A 299 12.32 15.82 -18.03
CA PRO A 299 11.31 15.85 -16.98
C PRO A 299 10.64 17.23 -16.95
N ALA A 300 9.40 17.30 -17.46
CA ALA A 300 8.54 18.46 -17.29
C ALA A 300 8.04 18.54 -15.84
N SER A 301 7.50 19.69 -15.43
CA SER A 301 7.00 19.93 -14.06
C SER A 301 5.90 18.96 -13.60
N SER A 302 5.24 18.27 -14.54
CA SER A 302 4.45 17.08 -14.25
C SER A 302 5.15 15.84 -14.79
N ASP A 303 5.58 14.95 -13.90
CA ASP A 303 6.10 13.62 -14.23
C ASP A 303 5.02 12.68 -14.84
N ALA A 304 3.88 13.25 -15.25
CA ALA A 304 2.71 12.53 -15.73
C ALA A 304 2.87 12.11 -17.20
N PRO A 305 2.36 10.93 -17.58
CA PRO A 305 2.39 10.47 -18.96
C PRO A 305 1.51 11.38 -19.83
N SER A 306 1.99 11.65 -21.06
CA SER A 306 1.29 12.48 -22.04
C SER A 306 -0.02 11.84 -22.49
N LEU A 307 -0.92 12.63 -23.09
CA LEU A 307 -2.17 12.09 -23.62
C LEU A 307 -1.91 11.05 -24.72
N GLU A 308 -0.88 11.28 -25.54
CA GLU A 308 -0.42 10.35 -26.57
C GLU A 308 0.12 9.04 -25.95
N GLU A 309 0.95 9.13 -24.92
CA GLU A 309 1.49 7.95 -24.20
C GLU A 309 0.34 7.11 -23.62
N ARG A 310 -0.68 7.75 -23.04
CA ARG A 310 -1.87 7.07 -22.51
C ARG A 310 -2.72 6.42 -23.61
N SER A 311 -2.93 7.10 -24.74
CA SER A 311 -3.70 6.53 -25.85
C SER A 311 -2.99 5.33 -26.46
N THR A 312 -1.66 5.42 -26.69
CA THR A 312 -0.87 4.32 -27.22
C THR A 312 -0.83 3.12 -26.25
N ALA A 313 -0.71 3.37 -24.95
CA ALA A 313 -0.78 2.30 -23.94
C ALA A 313 -2.14 1.59 -23.94
N SER A 314 -3.23 2.36 -24.04
CA SER A 314 -4.58 1.81 -24.12
C SER A 314 -4.79 0.99 -25.40
N GLU A 315 -4.27 1.47 -26.54
CA GLU A 315 -4.37 0.79 -27.83
C GLU A 315 -3.62 -0.55 -27.83
N VAL A 316 -2.40 -0.57 -27.28
CA VAL A 316 -1.63 -1.82 -27.06
C VAL A 316 -2.42 -2.79 -26.18
N GLY A 317 -3.00 -2.31 -25.07
CA GLY A 317 -3.81 -3.15 -24.18
C GLY A 317 -5.03 -3.75 -24.87
N LEU A 318 -5.73 -2.96 -25.67
CA LEU A 318 -6.88 -3.41 -26.46
C LEU A 318 -6.47 -4.45 -27.52
N LEU A 319 -5.40 -4.21 -28.27
CA LEU A 319 -4.91 -5.14 -29.29
C LEU A 319 -4.45 -6.47 -28.68
N LEU A 320 -3.69 -6.44 -27.58
CA LEU A 320 -3.28 -7.65 -26.88
C LEU A 320 -4.50 -8.43 -26.35
N SER A 321 -5.49 -7.75 -25.77
CA SER A 321 -6.71 -8.42 -25.30
C SER A 321 -7.48 -9.08 -26.46
N LYS A 322 -7.57 -8.40 -27.61
CA LYS A 322 -8.20 -8.93 -28.83
C LYS A 322 -7.45 -10.15 -29.35
N LEU A 323 -6.12 -10.11 -29.37
CA LEU A 323 -5.28 -11.24 -29.79
C LEU A 323 -5.47 -12.45 -28.86
N ILE A 324 -5.43 -12.25 -27.54
CA ILE A 324 -5.64 -13.32 -26.56
C ILE A 324 -7.00 -14.00 -26.78
N LEU A 325 -8.06 -13.21 -26.98
CA LEU A 325 -9.41 -13.72 -27.22
C LEU A 325 -9.56 -14.40 -28.59
N THR A 326 -8.91 -13.87 -29.63
CA THR A 326 -9.05 -14.38 -31.01
C THR A 326 -8.30 -15.70 -31.19
N TYR A 327 -7.15 -15.84 -30.55
CA TYR A 327 -6.29 -17.02 -30.67
C TYR A 327 -6.41 -17.99 -29.49
N ASN A 328 -7.35 -17.77 -28.56
CA ASN A 328 -7.56 -18.58 -27.35
C ASN A 328 -6.25 -18.87 -26.58
N LEU A 329 -5.39 -17.86 -26.45
CA LEU A 329 -4.11 -18.01 -25.76
C LEU A 329 -4.37 -18.26 -24.27
N SER A 330 -3.92 -19.40 -23.76
CA SER A 330 -4.01 -19.71 -22.34
C SER A 330 -2.93 -18.98 -21.54
N PRO A 331 -3.15 -18.67 -20.25
CA PRO A 331 -2.11 -18.13 -19.38
C PRO A 331 -0.86 -19.01 -19.27
N SER A 332 -0.94 -20.29 -19.64
CA SER A 332 0.20 -21.22 -19.73
C SER A 332 1.01 -21.07 -21.03
N ASP A 333 0.41 -20.55 -22.11
CA ASP A 333 1.09 -20.29 -23.38
C ASP A 333 1.89 -18.98 -23.32
N LEU A 334 1.43 -18.05 -22.49
CA LEU A 334 2.17 -16.86 -22.10
C LEU A 334 3.09 -17.30 -20.96
N SER A 335 4.40 -17.15 -21.10
CA SER A 335 5.39 -17.41 -20.03
C SER A 335 5.31 -16.36 -18.91
N ILE A 336 4.10 -16.12 -18.41
CA ILE A 336 3.81 -15.18 -17.34
C ILE A 336 4.43 -15.80 -16.08
N PRO A 337 5.38 -15.12 -15.42
CA PRO A 337 5.89 -15.58 -14.13
C PRO A 337 4.70 -15.71 -13.17
N ASP A 338 4.60 -16.84 -12.45
CA ASP A 338 3.47 -17.19 -11.56
C ASP A 338 3.04 -15.98 -10.71
N ILE A 339 1.98 -15.28 -11.13
CA ILE A 339 1.43 -14.12 -10.43
C ILE A 339 0.57 -14.63 -9.27
N ARG A 340 1.18 -15.35 -8.34
CA ARG A 340 0.72 -15.44 -6.95
C ARG A 340 1.22 -14.24 -6.15
N SER A 341 1.28 -13.07 -6.79
CA SER A 341 1.69 -11.85 -6.09
C SER A 341 0.59 -11.47 -5.09
N PRO A 342 0.92 -11.22 -3.82
CA PRO A 342 -0.03 -10.64 -2.89
C PRO A 342 -0.51 -9.30 -3.48
N PHE A 343 -1.82 -9.18 -3.71
CA PHE A 343 -2.40 -7.91 -4.13
C PHE A 343 -2.47 -6.96 -2.94
N THR A 344 -2.18 -5.69 -3.17
CA THR A 344 -2.32 -4.66 -2.14
C THR A 344 -3.81 -4.42 -1.90
N LYS A 345 -4.23 -4.55 -0.63
CA LYS A 345 -5.58 -4.24 -0.19
C LYS A 345 -5.51 -3.27 0.97
N PHE A 346 -6.41 -2.29 0.99
CA PHE A 346 -6.57 -1.41 2.15
C PHE A 346 -7.00 -2.24 3.37
N GLY A 347 -6.21 -2.13 4.43
CA GLY A 347 -6.51 -2.75 5.73
C GLY A 347 -7.32 -1.81 6.62
N PRO A 348 -7.99 -2.33 7.65
CA PRO A 348 -8.62 -1.50 8.68
C PRO A 348 -7.55 -0.72 9.46
N GLN A 349 -7.78 0.58 9.65
CA GLN A 349 -6.97 1.41 10.54
C GLN A 349 -7.78 1.79 11.79
N ILE A 350 -7.24 1.49 12.98
CA ILE A 350 -7.87 1.78 14.26
C ILE A 350 -6.89 2.61 15.09
N GLN A 351 -7.37 3.70 15.69
CA GLN A 351 -6.56 4.51 16.61
C GLN A 351 -6.34 3.78 17.94
N GLY A 352 -5.21 4.02 18.59
CA GLY A 352 -4.94 3.50 19.93
C GLY A 352 -6.00 3.98 20.93
N SER A 353 -6.41 3.11 21.84
CA SER A 353 -7.43 3.42 22.86
C SER A 353 -6.88 4.12 24.10
N LEU A 354 -5.55 4.18 24.25
CA LEU A 354 -4.93 4.92 25.33
C LEU A 354 -5.07 6.43 25.06
N PRO A 355 -5.63 7.20 26.00
CA PRO A 355 -5.72 8.64 25.82
C PRO A 355 -4.30 9.20 25.74
N PRO A 356 -4.06 10.23 24.90
CA PRO A 356 -2.78 10.91 24.90
C PRO A 356 -2.58 11.46 26.32
N THR A 357 -1.57 10.97 27.04
CA THR A 357 -1.13 11.63 28.25
C THR A 357 -0.78 13.05 27.85
N ALA A 358 -1.45 14.05 28.45
CA ALA A 358 -0.99 15.44 28.33
C ALA A 358 0.52 15.41 28.55
N GLN A 359 1.27 15.89 27.56
CA GLN A 359 2.73 15.83 27.56
C GLN A 359 3.24 16.26 28.95
N PRO A 360 4.30 15.62 29.50
CA PRO A 360 4.88 16.10 30.74
C PRO A 360 5.16 17.58 30.54
N PHE A 361 4.65 18.43 31.44
CA PHE A 361 4.79 19.89 31.39
C PHE A 361 6.17 20.25 30.84
N GLU A 362 6.24 20.61 29.55
CA GLU A 362 7.49 21.08 28.96
C GLU A 362 7.87 22.30 29.79
N THR A 363 9.00 22.23 30.48
CA THR A 363 9.52 23.40 31.18
C THR A 363 9.68 24.53 30.17
N THR A 364 9.47 25.78 30.59
CA THR A 364 9.60 26.98 29.73
C THR A 364 10.92 27.03 28.95
N ALA A 365 11.98 26.36 29.45
CA ALA A 365 13.25 26.17 28.78
C ALA A 365 13.18 25.28 27.51
N GLN A 366 12.35 24.23 27.51
CA GLN A 366 12.16 23.36 26.33
C GLN A 366 11.33 24.05 25.23
N VAL A 367 10.33 24.84 25.63
CA VAL A 367 9.53 25.66 24.70
C VAL A 367 10.38 26.75 24.05
N GLN A 368 11.29 27.39 24.80
CA GLN A 368 12.23 28.40 24.27
C GLN A 368 13.26 27.79 23.30
N ASN A 369 13.77 26.58 23.54
CA ASN A 369 14.68 25.94 22.60
C ASN A 369 13.99 25.56 21.28
N ARG A 370 12.70 25.22 21.32
CA ARG A 370 11.89 24.94 20.11
C ARG A 370 11.58 26.21 19.31
N THR A 371 11.23 27.31 19.99
CA THR A 371 11.00 28.61 19.33
C THR A 371 12.30 29.23 18.82
N GLY A 372 13.44 29.01 19.50
CA GLY A 372 14.76 29.41 19.03
C GLY A 372 15.19 28.70 17.73
N GLN A 373 14.78 27.44 17.54
CA GLN A 373 15.03 26.72 16.28
C GLN A 373 14.11 27.16 15.13
N MET A 374 12.89 27.62 15.40
CA MET A 374 12.00 28.17 14.36
C MET A 374 12.34 29.62 14.00
N ALA A 375 12.87 30.42 14.93
CA ALA A 375 13.23 31.82 14.68
C ALA A 375 14.52 32.00 13.84
N ALA A 376 15.38 30.97 13.75
CA ALA A 376 16.59 30.99 12.93
C ALA A 376 16.37 30.51 11.47
N GLY A 377 15.15 30.11 11.11
CA GLY A 377 14.77 29.64 9.78
C GLY A 377 13.89 30.64 9.00
N GLY A 378 14.12 31.94 9.20
CA GLY A 378 13.34 32.99 8.54
C GLY A 378 13.53 33.03 7.02
N LEU A 379 12.39 33.06 6.32
CA LEU A 379 12.13 33.46 4.93
C LEU A 379 12.24 32.35 3.87
N MET A 380 11.10 31.69 3.61
CA MET A 380 10.49 31.61 2.27
C MET A 380 9.04 31.06 2.38
N ASN A 381 8.09 31.89 1.93
CA ASN A 381 6.67 31.66 1.63
C ASN A 381 6.02 30.32 2.01
N GLY A 382 5.13 30.39 3.00
CA GLY A 382 4.05 29.42 3.20
C GLY A 382 2.76 30.17 3.51
N THR A 383 1.93 30.40 2.49
CA THR A 383 0.52 30.76 2.62
C THR A 383 -0.21 29.61 3.31
N TYR A 384 -0.28 29.65 4.63
CA TYR A 384 -1.26 28.88 5.39
C TYR A 384 -2.43 29.79 5.70
N GLY A 385 -3.60 29.37 5.21
CA GLY A 385 -4.88 30.01 5.46
C GLY A 385 -5.12 30.22 6.96
N GLN A 386 -5.57 31.43 7.25
CA GLN A 386 -6.07 31.89 8.52
C GLN A 386 -7.13 30.92 9.06
N TYR A 387 -6.94 30.42 10.29
CA TYR A 387 -8.05 30.03 11.14
C TYR A 387 -8.48 31.27 11.92
N PRO A 388 -9.75 31.72 11.87
CA PRO A 388 -10.22 32.80 12.73
C PRO A 388 -10.33 32.27 14.17
N SER A 389 -9.46 32.80 15.02
CA SER A 389 -9.52 32.67 16.47
C SER A 389 -10.63 33.57 17.01
N ASP A 390 -11.85 33.07 17.10
CA ASP A 390 -12.92 33.69 17.90
C ASP A 390 -13.59 32.63 18.77
N ALA A 391 -12.90 32.26 19.85
CA ALA A 391 -13.54 31.71 21.04
C ALA A 391 -12.78 32.26 22.26
N PRO A 392 -13.39 33.14 23.07
CA PRO A 392 -12.70 33.71 24.21
C PRO A 392 -12.44 32.63 25.26
N LEU A 393 -11.18 32.56 25.70
CA LEU A 393 -10.73 31.84 26.90
C LEU A 393 -11.49 32.37 28.13
N GLN A 394 -12.66 31.78 28.44
CA GLN A 394 -13.32 32.00 29.71
C GLN A 394 -12.64 31.15 30.79
N SER A 395 -11.67 31.76 31.46
CA SER A 395 -11.12 31.30 32.73
C SER A 395 -12.21 31.36 33.81
N TYR A 396 -12.83 30.23 34.16
CA TYR A 396 -13.65 30.15 35.37
C TYR A 396 -12.74 30.13 36.61
N ARG A 397 -12.54 31.32 37.14
CA ARG A 397 -11.93 31.60 38.44
C ARG A 397 -12.87 31.02 39.53
N ARG A 398 -12.37 30.07 40.32
CA ARG A 398 -13.01 29.59 41.56
C ARG A 398 -13.38 30.78 42.45
N SER A 399 -14.67 31.01 42.68
CA SER A 399 -15.13 31.75 43.86
C SER A 399 -15.47 30.76 44.96
N LYS A 400 -14.65 30.76 46.01
CA LYS A 400 -15.08 30.34 47.33
C LYS A 400 -15.97 31.45 47.88
N SER A 401 -17.16 31.11 48.38
CA SER A 401 -17.80 31.86 49.47
C SER A 401 -18.71 30.94 50.29
N ARG A 402 -18.44 30.90 51.60
CA ARG A 402 -19.31 30.41 52.69
C ARG A 402 -20.69 31.09 52.59
N ARG A 403 -21.80 30.47 53.01
CA ARG A 403 -22.09 29.86 54.32
C ARG A 403 -23.10 28.73 54.15
#